data_AF-A0A483M4L5-F1
#
_entry.id   AF-A0A483M4L5-F1
#
_cell.length_a   1.000
_cell.length_b   1.000
_cell.length_c   1.000
_cell.angle_alpha   90.00
_cell.angle_beta   90.00
_cell.angle_gamma   90.00
#
_symmetry.space_group_name_H-M   'P 1'
#
loop_
_entity.id
_entity.type
_entity.pdbx_description
1 polymer ?
#
loop_
_entity_poly.entity_id
_entity_poly.type
_entity_poly.pdbx_seq_one_letter_code
_entity_poly.pdbx_strand_id
1 'polypeptide(L)'
;MTQTPEVSKSHQTGAPSSSAGLLSSSKLTFRQQEVFDLLVAYINQHGYPPTLSELADMLGVSSSNAVLLHLRALERKNFIKLSRRVSRGISIVGRKEPMLAVLLLQEMIAEEPGARERAIEFLRLFGDQP
;
A
#
# COMPACT_ATOMS: atom_id res chain seq x y z
N MET A 1 -38.63 -5.06 -51.97
CA MET A 1 -38.44 -3.64 -51.63
C MET A 1 -37.67 -3.61 -50.30
N THR A 2 -36.34 -3.68 -50.30
CA THR A 2 -35.38 -2.54 -50.34
C THR A 2 -35.60 -1.51 -49.24
N GLN A 3 -34.80 -1.55 -48.16
CA GLN A 3 -33.73 -0.57 -47.87
C GLN A 3 -33.01 -0.89 -46.52
N THR A 4 -31.70 -1.10 -46.60
CA THR A 4 -30.67 -0.73 -45.60
C THR A 4 -30.43 0.79 -45.63
N PRO A 5 -29.53 1.41 -44.85
CA PRO A 5 -29.00 1.21 -43.47
C PRO A 5 -29.12 2.52 -42.63
N GLU A 6 -28.64 2.58 -41.38
CA GLU A 6 -27.87 3.76 -40.88
C GLU A 6 -27.22 3.52 -39.51
N VAL A 7 -26.01 4.06 -39.41
CA VAL A 7 -25.01 3.95 -38.36
C VAL A 7 -25.39 4.80 -37.13
N SER A 8 -24.97 4.39 -35.92
CA SER A 8 -24.54 5.36 -34.89
C SER A 8 -23.67 4.72 -33.80
N LYS A 9 -22.41 5.14 -33.77
CA LYS A 9 -21.46 4.98 -32.67
C LYS A 9 -21.92 5.81 -31.47
N SER A 10 -21.83 5.27 -30.25
CA SER A 10 -21.54 6.11 -29.07
C SER A 10 -20.85 5.29 -27.99
N HIS A 11 -19.54 5.50 -27.85
CA HIS A 11 -18.83 5.22 -26.61
C HIS A 11 -19.32 6.23 -25.57
N GLN A 12 -19.86 5.76 -24.45
CA GLN A 12 -19.99 6.55 -23.24
C GLN A 12 -19.53 5.72 -22.05
N THR A 13 -18.24 5.86 -21.74
CA THR A 13 -17.66 5.59 -20.44
C THR A 13 -18.34 6.49 -19.41
N GLY A 14 -19.26 5.92 -18.63
CA GLY A 14 -19.87 6.62 -17.50
C GLY A 14 -18.83 6.83 -16.39
N ALA A 15 -18.34 8.06 -16.29
CA ALA A 15 -17.63 8.52 -15.11
C ALA A 15 -18.57 8.44 -13.88
N PRO A 16 -18.12 7.93 -12.73
CA PRO A 16 -18.89 8.09 -11.50
C PRO A 16 -18.80 9.55 -11.04
N SER A 17 -19.97 10.18 -11.14
CA SER A 17 -20.42 11.45 -10.61
C SER A 17 -19.70 11.93 -9.35
N SER A 18 -19.16 13.14 -9.46
CA SER A 18 -18.76 14.00 -8.35
C SER A 18 -19.99 14.44 -7.56
N SER A 19 -20.28 13.77 -6.45
CA SER A 19 -21.08 14.33 -5.36
C SER A 19 -20.16 14.63 -4.18
N ALA A 20 -19.44 15.74 -4.28
CA ALA A 20 -18.71 16.33 -3.16
C ALA A 20 -19.73 16.99 -2.22
N GLY A 21 -20.37 16.17 -1.39
CA GLY A 21 -21.18 16.59 -0.24
C GLY A 21 -20.51 16.12 1.04
N LEU A 22 -20.42 17.03 2.03
CA LEU A 22 -19.82 16.85 3.34
C LEU A 22 -20.14 15.48 3.99
N LEU A 23 -19.13 14.86 4.62
CA LEU A 23 -19.14 14.25 5.99
C LEU A 23 -18.10 13.10 6.13
N SER A 24 -17.36 13.13 7.24
CA SER A 24 -16.35 12.19 7.76
C SER A 24 -14.92 12.30 7.21
N SER A 25 -14.12 13.15 7.86
CA SER A 25 -12.65 13.24 7.75
C SER A 25 -11.90 11.94 8.14
N SER A 26 -12.61 10.82 8.31
CA SER A 26 -12.11 9.56 8.86
C SER A 26 -12.49 8.33 8.03
N LYS A 27 -13.41 8.41 7.06
CA LYS A 27 -13.77 7.24 6.23
C LYS A 27 -12.97 7.20 4.94
N LEU A 28 -12.38 6.05 4.64
CA LEU A 28 -11.69 5.80 3.37
C LEU A 28 -12.72 5.63 2.25
N THR A 29 -12.40 6.10 1.04
CA THR A 29 -13.19 5.73 -0.15
C THR A 29 -12.93 4.27 -0.51
N PHE A 30 -13.79 3.64 -1.30
CA PHE A 30 -13.63 2.23 -1.70
C PHE A 30 -12.22 1.91 -2.22
N ARG A 31 -11.71 2.72 -3.16
CA ARG A 31 -10.34 2.56 -3.70
C ARG A 31 -9.23 2.86 -2.68
N GLN A 32 -9.44 3.80 -1.76
CA GLN A 32 -8.46 4.08 -0.70
C GLN A 32 -8.41 2.93 0.31
N GLN A 33 -9.57 2.36 0.64
CA GLN A 33 -9.68 1.20 1.52
C GLN A 33 -8.98 0.00 0.88
N GLU A 34 -9.24 -0.29 -0.40
CA GLU A 34 -8.56 -1.35 -1.15
C GLU A 34 -7.03 -1.21 -1.12
N VAL A 35 -6.50 0.00 -1.34
CA VAL A 35 -5.05 0.27 -1.24
C VAL A 35 -4.52 0.05 0.18
N PHE A 36 -5.26 0.50 1.20
CA PHE A 36 -4.87 0.33 2.60
C PHE A 36 -4.88 -1.15 3.01
N ASP A 37 -5.89 -1.90 2.59
CA ASP A 37 -6.03 -3.33 2.89
C ASP A 37 -4.90 -4.13 2.22
N LEU A 38 -4.56 -3.83 0.96
CA LEU A 38 -3.42 -4.43 0.28
C LEU A 38 -2.10 -4.10 0.97
N LEU A 39 -1.92 -2.85 1.40
CA LEU A 39 -0.73 -2.42 2.14
C LEU A 39 -0.59 -3.23 3.44
N VAL A 40 -1.67 -3.34 4.23
CA VAL A 40 -1.71 -4.13 5.47
C VAL A 40 -1.44 -5.61 5.18
N ALA A 41 -2.07 -6.18 4.16
CA ALA A 41 -1.91 -7.57 3.78
C ALA A 41 -0.46 -7.89 3.38
N TYR A 42 0.14 -7.06 2.53
CA TYR A 42 1.53 -7.20 2.10
C TYR A 42 2.48 -7.11 3.29
N ILE A 43 2.27 -6.13 4.15
CA ILE A 43 3.04 -5.94 5.39
C ILE A 43 2.97 -7.23 6.22
N ASN A 44 1.76 -7.71 6.52
CA ASN A 44 1.58 -8.92 7.32
C ASN A 44 2.24 -10.16 6.68
N GLN A 45 2.26 -10.23 5.35
CA GLN A 45 2.82 -11.37 4.63
C GLN A 45 4.35 -11.34 4.55
N HIS A 46 4.95 -10.18 4.33
CA HIS A 46 6.36 -10.08 3.94
C HIS A 46 7.29 -9.60 5.05
N GLY A 47 6.79 -9.05 6.14
CA GLY A 47 7.71 -8.47 7.13
C GLY A 47 8.38 -7.18 6.61
N TYR A 48 7.83 -6.55 5.57
CA TYR A 48 8.14 -5.16 5.21
C TYR A 48 7.04 -4.54 4.34
N PRO A 49 6.95 -3.19 4.29
CA PRO A 49 6.02 -2.50 3.39
C PRO A 49 6.38 -2.67 1.91
N PRO A 50 5.39 -2.71 1.01
CA PRO A 50 5.61 -2.74 -0.42
C PRO A 50 6.14 -1.41 -0.96
N THR A 51 6.69 -1.46 -2.15
CA THR A 51 7.04 -0.30 -2.98
C THR A 51 5.82 0.20 -3.77
N LEU A 52 5.96 1.39 -4.36
CA LEU A 52 4.94 1.95 -5.27
C LEU A 52 4.70 1.06 -6.51
N SER A 53 5.76 0.45 -7.05
CA SER A 53 5.66 -0.43 -8.20
C SER A 53 4.97 -1.74 -7.84
N GLU A 54 5.38 -2.40 -6.75
CA GLU A 54 4.71 -3.62 -6.25
C GLU A 54 3.21 -3.36 -5.98
N LEU A 55 2.86 -2.21 -5.39
CA LEU A 55 1.46 -1.84 -5.20
C LEU A 55 0.72 -1.62 -6.53
N ALA A 56 1.37 -1.01 -7.53
CA ALA A 56 0.77 -0.80 -8.84
C ALA A 56 0.51 -2.14 -9.56
N ASP A 57 1.46 -3.06 -9.49
CA ASP A 57 1.37 -4.41 -10.05
C ASP A 57 0.25 -5.20 -9.38
N MET A 58 0.16 -5.16 -8.04
CA MET A 58 -0.92 -5.83 -7.28
C MET A 58 -2.31 -5.26 -7.60
N LEU A 59 -2.42 -3.96 -7.85
CA LEU A 59 -3.67 -3.29 -8.21
C LEU A 59 -4.03 -3.44 -9.70
N GLY A 60 -3.15 -4.01 -10.51
CA GLY A 60 -3.34 -4.12 -11.96
C GLY A 60 -3.41 -2.76 -12.66
N VAL A 61 -2.79 -1.72 -12.09
CA VAL A 61 -2.80 -0.36 -12.65
C VAL A 61 -1.48 -0.04 -13.32
N SER A 62 -1.53 0.52 -14.52
CA SER A 62 -0.33 0.81 -15.32
C SER A 62 0.47 2.02 -14.81
N SER A 63 -0.05 2.79 -13.86
CA SER A 63 0.56 4.03 -13.38
C SER A 63 0.76 4.03 -11.87
N SER A 64 2.02 3.94 -11.43
CA SER A 64 2.42 4.11 -10.03
C SER A 64 2.01 5.48 -9.46
N ASN A 65 1.80 6.47 -10.33
CA ASN A 65 1.35 7.81 -9.91
C ASN A 65 -0.11 7.80 -9.40
N ALA A 66 -0.96 6.91 -9.93
CA ALA A 66 -2.33 6.74 -9.44
C ALA A 66 -2.33 6.15 -8.02
N VAL A 67 -1.47 5.17 -7.76
CA VAL A 67 -1.25 4.59 -6.41
C VAL A 67 -0.76 5.67 -5.44
N LEU A 68 0.21 6.48 -5.86
CA LEU A 68 0.74 7.57 -5.03
C LEU A 68 -0.34 8.57 -4.62
N LEU A 69 -1.32 8.86 -5.49
CA LEU A 69 -2.44 9.74 -5.16
C LEU A 69 -3.29 9.16 -4.03
N HIS A 70 -3.59 7.86 -4.07
CA HIS A 70 -4.32 7.17 -3.01
C HIS A 70 -3.53 7.13 -1.70
N LEU A 71 -2.23 6.83 -1.75
CA LEU A 71 -1.36 6.85 -0.57
C LEU A 71 -1.29 8.24 0.08
N ARG A 72 -1.19 9.32 -0.71
CA ARG A 72 -1.27 10.69 -0.18
C ARG A 72 -2.61 10.99 0.48
N ALA A 73 -3.70 10.43 -0.04
CA ALA A 73 -5.01 10.59 0.58
C ALA A 73 -5.12 9.84 1.91
N LEU A 74 -4.53 8.64 2.01
CA LEU A 74 -4.42 7.88 3.26
C LEU A 74 -3.56 8.61 4.30
N GLU A 75 -2.44 9.20 3.87
CA GLU A 75 -1.56 10.02 4.72
C GLU A 75 -2.27 11.25 5.27
N ARG A 76 -2.98 12.01 4.42
CA ARG A 76 -3.79 13.16 4.88
C ARG A 76 -4.87 12.77 5.88
N LYS A 77 -5.36 11.53 5.82
CA LYS A 77 -6.34 10.97 6.76
C LYS A 77 -5.70 10.30 7.98
N ASN A 78 -4.37 10.36 8.09
CA ASN A 78 -3.57 9.84 9.21
C ASN A 78 -3.65 8.31 9.40
N PHE A 79 -3.93 7.55 8.33
CA PHE A 79 -3.91 6.08 8.36
C PHE A 79 -2.50 5.52 8.15
N ILE A 80 -1.68 6.25 7.38
CA ILE A 80 -0.30 5.89 7.06
C ILE A 80 0.61 7.11 7.13
N LYS A 81 1.91 6.88 7.16
CA LYS A 81 2.94 7.90 6.93
C LYS A 81 3.77 7.50 5.73
N LEU A 82 4.08 8.48 4.87
CA LEU A 82 4.98 8.30 3.73
C LEU A 82 6.31 8.99 4.00
N SER A 83 7.37 8.19 4.11
CA SER A 83 8.74 8.65 4.12
C SER A 83 9.21 8.91 2.68
N ARG A 84 9.26 10.17 2.29
CA ARG A 84 9.74 10.58 0.96
C ARG A 84 11.22 10.19 0.81
N ARG A 85 11.60 9.77 -0.40
CA ARG A 85 12.98 9.37 -0.79
C ARG A 85 13.47 8.02 -0.25
N VAL A 86 12.61 7.21 0.38
CA VAL A 86 12.97 5.86 0.86
C VAL A 86 12.17 4.81 0.11
N SER A 87 12.85 3.80 -0.46
CA SER A 87 12.18 2.60 -0.97
C SER A 87 11.48 1.90 0.19
N ARG A 88 10.22 1.47 0.00
CA ARG A 88 9.41 0.90 1.09
C ARG A 88 9.16 1.88 2.26
N GLY A 89 9.14 3.19 2.00
CA GLY A 89 8.90 4.22 3.02
C GLY A 89 7.46 4.37 3.50
N ILE A 90 6.70 3.27 3.64
CA ILE A 90 5.29 3.31 4.05
C ILE A 90 5.14 2.71 5.45
N SER A 91 4.53 3.44 6.38
CA SER A 91 4.25 2.94 7.73
C SER A 91 2.79 3.14 8.10
N ILE A 92 2.17 2.13 8.71
CA ILE A 92 0.79 2.23 9.20
C ILE A 92 0.80 2.93 10.55
N VAL A 93 0.00 3.98 10.71
CA VAL A 93 -0.11 4.71 11.98
C VAL A 93 -0.74 3.80 13.03
N GLY A 94 -0.14 3.74 14.22
CA GLY A 94 -0.64 2.91 15.34
C GLY A 94 -0.20 1.45 15.31
N ARG A 95 0.36 0.96 14.20
CA ARG A 95 1.09 -0.33 14.19
C ARG A 95 2.55 -0.10 14.57
N LYS A 96 2.99 -0.73 15.65
CA LYS A 96 4.40 -0.75 16.09
C LYS A 96 5.14 -2.01 15.64
N GLU A 97 4.62 -2.71 14.64
CA GLU A 97 4.74 -4.16 14.60
C GLU A 97 6.01 -4.73 13.93
N PRO A 98 6.41 -5.92 14.40
CA PRO A 98 7.76 -6.50 14.51
C PRO A 98 8.25 -7.17 13.22
N MET A 99 7.98 -6.50 12.09
CA MET A 99 8.23 -6.99 10.75
C MET A 99 9.71 -7.33 10.47
N LEU A 100 10.61 -6.50 10.99
CA LEU A 100 12.04 -6.71 10.91
C LEU A 100 12.52 -7.83 11.85
N ALA A 101 11.83 -8.07 12.97
CA ALA A 101 12.19 -9.16 13.89
C ALA A 101 12.06 -10.52 13.20
N VAL A 102 10.94 -10.73 12.50
CA VAL A 102 10.62 -12.01 11.85
C VAL A 102 11.53 -12.25 10.65
N LEU A 103 11.82 -11.22 9.85
CA LEU A 103 12.79 -11.34 8.74
C LEU A 103 14.17 -11.77 9.24
N LEU A 104 14.63 -11.17 10.33
CA LEU A 104 15.93 -11.50 10.92
C LEU A 104 15.96 -12.92 11.51
N LEU A 105 14.86 -13.39 12.09
CA LEU A 105 14.75 -14.77 12.54
C LEU A 105 14.79 -15.76 11.37
N GLN A 106 14.20 -15.42 10.21
CA GLN A 106 14.26 -16.26 9.01
C GLN A 106 15.67 -16.32 8.42
N GLU A 107 16.35 -15.18 8.31
CA GLU A 107 17.75 -15.13 7.88
C GLU A 107 18.65 -15.97 8.80
N MET A 108 18.38 -15.96 10.11
CA MET A 108 19.14 -16.76 11.07
C MET A 108 18.92 -18.26 10.89
N ILE A 109 17.68 -18.71 10.62
CA ILE A 109 17.36 -20.12 10.36
C ILE A 109 17.96 -20.61 9.05
N ALA A 110 17.96 -19.76 8.03
CA ALA A 110 18.57 -20.04 6.72
C ALA A 110 20.12 -20.02 6.77
N GLU A 111 20.71 -19.74 7.94
CA GLU A 111 22.15 -19.54 8.14
C GLU A 111 22.75 -18.54 7.16
N GLU A 112 21.98 -17.51 6.81
CA GLU A 112 22.46 -16.45 5.96
C GLU A 112 23.63 -15.74 6.65
N PRO A 113 24.76 -15.52 5.95
CA PRO A 113 25.91 -14.85 6.53
C PRO A 113 25.54 -13.52 7.19
N GLY A 114 25.92 -13.37 8.47
CA GLY A 114 25.68 -12.15 9.24
C GLY A 114 24.27 -11.99 9.82
N ALA A 115 23.37 -12.97 9.68
CA ALA A 115 21.98 -12.87 10.16
C ALA A 115 21.88 -12.70 11.67
N ARG A 116 22.77 -13.38 12.41
CA ARG A 116 22.83 -13.34 13.87
C ARG A 116 23.22 -11.94 14.37
N GLU A 117 24.18 -11.29 13.74
CA GLU A 117 24.63 -9.94 14.06
C GLU A 117 23.50 -8.92 13.87
N ARG A 118 22.74 -9.05 12.77
CA ARG A 118 21.57 -8.19 12.48
C ARG A 118 20.42 -8.38 13.48
N ALA A 119 20.17 -9.62 13.93
CA ALA A 119 19.17 -9.90 14.96
C ALA A 119 19.54 -9.34 16.35
N ILE A 120 20.82 -9.40 16.73
CA ILE A 120 21.32 -8.80 17.97
C ILE A 120 21.13 -7.26 17.93
N GLU A 121 21.43 -6.65 16.79
CA GLU A 121 21.23 -5.22 16.59
C GLU A 121 19.73 -4.84 16.69
N PHE A 122 18.85 -5.64 16.09
CA PHE A 122 17.40 -5.44 16.21
C PHE A 122 16.89 -5.49 17.66
N LEU A 123 17.38 -6.44 18.46
CA LEU A 123 17.00 -6.53 19.88
C LEU A 123 17.57 -5.38 20.72
N ARG A 124 18.76 -4.85 20.40
CA ARG A 124 19.30 -3.65 21.05
C ARG A 124 18.47 -2.41 20.76
N LEU A 125 17.93 -2.29 19.54
CA LEU A 125 17.21 -1.11 19.07
C LEU A 125 15.71 -1.12 19.40
N PHE A 126 15.09 -2.31 19.45
CA PHE A 126 13.64 -2.47 19.58
C PHE A 126 13.22 -3.38 20.74
N GLY A 127 14.16 -4.07 21.39
CA GLY A 127 13.88 -4.84 22.60
C GLY A 127 13.70 -3.90 23.79
N ASP A 128 12.57 -4.02 24.48
CA ASP A 128 12.31 -3.28 25.72
C ASP A 128 13.43 -3.59 26.72
N GLN A 129 14.19 -2.57 27.12
CA GLN A 129 15.16 -2.69 28.20
C GLN A 129 14.40 -2.53 29.52
N PRO A 130 14.69 -3.34 30.55
CA PRO A 130 13.99 -3.26 31.84
C PRO A 130 14.12 -1.89 32.51
#